data_AF-A0A2V8VED5-F1
#
_entry.id   AF-A0A2V8VED5-F1
#
_cell.length_a   1.000
_cell.length_b   1.000
_cell.length_c   1.000
_cell.angle_alpha   90.00
_cell.angle_beta   90.00
_cell.angle_gamma   90.00
#
_symmetry.space_group_name_H-M   'P 1'
#
loop_
_entity.id
_entity.type
_entity.pdbx_description
1 polymer ?
#
loop_
_entity_poly.entity_id
_entity_poly.type
_entity_poly.pdbx_seq_one_letter_code
_entity_poly.pdbx_strand_id
1 'polypeptide(L)' 'MTKLGMGVVGVGTMGKRHAENVRRLIPEAQLIAVADADLTRGRQVAAELEIEHSYNTGEALVER' A
#
# COMPACT_ATOMS: atom_id res chain seq x y z
N MET A 1 14.24 -10.84 -12.93
CA MET A 1 13.22 -11.50 -12.10
C MET A 1 12.03 -10.56 -11.97
N THR A 2 10.80 -11.06 -11.94
CA THR A 2 9.60 -10.25 -11.75
C THR A 2 9.40 -9.96 -10.27
N LYS A 3 9.22 -8.69 -9.90
CA LYS A 3 8.94 -8.31 -8.50
C LYS A 3 7.58 -8.83 -8.06
N LEU A 4 7.45 -9.21 -6.79
CA LEU A 4 6.18 -9.59 -6.18
C LEU A 4 5.35 -8.33 -5.89
N GLY A 5 4.17 -8.23 -6.49
CA GLY A 5 3.20 -7.18 -6.17
C GLY A 5 2.63 -7.40 -4.77
N MET A 6 2.71 -6.38 -3.91
CA MET A 6 2.21 -6.43 -2.54
C MET A 6 1.27 -5.27 -2.23
N GLY A 7 0.21 -5.56 -1.48
CA GLY A 7 -0.70 -4.57 -0.92
C GLY A 7 -0.57 -4.50 0.60
N VAL A 8 -0.85 -3.33 1.19
CA VAL A 8 -0.86 -3.14 2.65
C VAL A 8 -2.24 -2.71 3.12
N VAL A 9 -2.84 -3.48 4.04
CA VAL A 9 -4.13 -3.15 4.67
C VAL A 9 -3.88 -2.54 6.05
N GLY A 10 -4.42 -1.34 6.26
CA GLY A 10 -4.14 -0.44 7.38
C GLY A 10 -2.85 0.34 7.16
N VAL A 11 -2.95 1.67 7.04
CA VAL A 11 -1.79 2.59 6.89
C VAL A 11 -1.75 3.65 7.99
N GLY A 12 -2.09 3.25 9.23
CA GLY A 12 -1.70 3.99 10.43
C GLY A 12 -0.18 4.00 10.64
N THR A 13 0.30 4.37 11.84
CA THR A 13 1.74 4.55 12.11
C THR A 13 2.62 3.37 11.68
N MET A 14 2.24 2.14 12.05
CA MET A 14 3.01 0.93 11.69
C MET A 14 2.79 0.51 10.24
N GLY A 15 1.54 0.58 9.76
CA GLY A 15 1.18 0.21 8.39
C GLY A 15 1.91 1.05 7.35
N LYS A 16 1.98 2.37 7.57
CA LYS A 16 2.75 3.30 6.73
C LYS A 16 4.23 2.92 6.68
N ARG A 17 4.85 2.60 7.82
CA ARG A 17 6.25 2.16 7.87
C ARG A 17 6.48 0.87 7.08
N HIS A 18 5.55 -0.09 7.16
CA HIS A 18 5.63 -1.29 6.34
C HIS A 18 5.50 -0.97 4.85
N ALA A 19 4.56 -0.12 4.45
CA ALA A 19 4.42 0.33 3.06
C ALA A 19 5.70 1.03 2.55
N GLU A 20 6.31 1.91 3.35
CA GLU A 20 7.59 2.56 3.06
C GLU A 20 8.73 1.54 2.86
N ASN A 21 8.84 0.55 3.74
CA ASN A 21 9.85 -0.51 3.64
C ASN A 21 9.67 -1.32 2.35
N VAL A 22 8.44 -1.70 2.02
CA VAL A 22 8.14 -2.41 0.76
C VAL A 22 8.51 -1.56 -0.45
N ARG A 23 8.15 -0.27 -0.45
CA ARG A 23 8.41 0.64 -1.56
C ARG A 23 9.91 0.91 -1.79
N ARG A 24 10.71 0.95 -0.72
CA ARG A 24 12.07 1.49 -0.75
C ARG A 24 13.19 0.48 -0.44
N LEU A 25 12.91 -0.54 0.36
CA LEU A 25 13.96 -1.37 0.98
C LEU A 25 13.91 -2.86 0.59
N ILE A 26 12.85 -3.33 -0.07
CA ILE A 26 12.72 -4.74 -0.48
C ILE A 26 12.87 -4.83 -2.00
N PRO A 27 14.03 -5.22 -2.54
CA PRO A 27 14.30 -5.19 -3.99
C PRO A 27 13.35 -6.04 -4.82
N GLU A 28 12.96 -7.19 -4.27
CA GLU A 28 12.10 -8.20 -4.91
C GLU A 28 10.60 -7.92 -4.76
N ALA A 29 10.22 -6.79 -4.13
CA ALA A 29 8.82 -6.42 -3.93
C ALA A 29 8.46 -5.10 -4.63
N GLN A 30 7.19 -4.98 -4.98
CA GLN A 30 6.58 -3.77 -5.50
C GLN A 30 5.30 -3.48 -4.72
N LEU A 31 5.25 -2.34 -4.02
CA LEU A 31 4.01 -1.86 -3.43
C LEU A 31 3.07 -1.43 -4.56
N ILE A 32 1.91 -2.09 -4.68
CA ILE A 32 0.93 -1.84 -5.76
C ILE A 32 -0.35 -1.17 -5.26
N ALA A 33 -0.70 -1.32 -3.99
CA ALA A 33 -1.91 -0.77 -3.42
C ALA A 33 -1.82 -0.62 -1.90
N VAL A 34 -2.64 0.26 -1.34
CA VAL A 34 -2.93 0.33 0.10
C VAL A 34 -4.44 0.32 0.34
N ALA A 35 -4.86 -0.16 1.50
CA ALA A 35 -6.23 -0.06 1.97
C ALA A 35 -6.26 0.49 3.38
N ASP A 36 -7.21 1.38 3.68
CA ASP A 36 -7.44 1.85 5.04
C ASP A 36 -8.91 2.24 5.21
N ALA A 37 -9.51 1.94 6.37
CA ALA A 37 -10.87 2.34 6.70
C ALA A 37 -11.06 3.87 6.62
N ASP A 38 -10.00 4.64 6.89
CA ASP A 38 -9.93 6.06 6.56
C ASP A 38 -9.37 6.25 5.15
N LEU A 39 -10.27 6.39 4.18
CA LEU A 39 -9.92 6.56 2.77
C LEU A 39 -9.06 7.80 2.51
N THR A 40 -9.21 8.87 3.31
CA THR A 40 -8.40 10.07 3.17
C THR A 40 -6.95 9.78 3.53
N ARG A 41 -6.73 9.09 4.66
CA ARG A 41 -5.40 8.62 5.06
C ARG A 41 -4.82 7.65 4.02
N GLY A 42 -5.62 6.71 3.52
CA GLY A 42 -5.20 5.77 2.47
C GLY A 42 -4.71 6.48 1.21
N ARG A 43 -5.48 7.47 0.72
CA ARG A 43 -5.11 8.29 -0.46
C ARG A 43 -3.88 9.14 -0.22
N GLN A 44 -3.73 9.73 0.97
CA GLN A 44 -2.55 10.49 1.31
C GLN A 44 -1.28 9.63 1.24
N VAL A 45 -1.30 8.46 1.89
CA VAL A 45 -0.16 7.53 1.87
C VAL A 45 0.11 7.02 0.46
N ALA A 46 -0.93 6.76 -0.33
CA ALA A 46 -0.77 6.36 -1.72
C ALA A 46 -0.04 7.43 -2.55
N ALA A 47 -0.42 8.70 -2.40
CA ALA A 47 0.26 9.82 -3.04
C ALA A 47 1.71 9.97 -2.57
N GLU A 48 1.97 9.91 -1.26
CA GLU A 48 3.32 10.01 -0.69
C GLU A 48 4.28 8.90 -1.15
N LEU A 49 3.74 7.72 -1.44
CA LEU A 49 4.50 6.55 -1.92
C LEU A 49 4.46 6.37 -3.44
N GLU A 50 3.79 7.28 -4.15
CA GLU A 50 3.62 7.29 -5.61
C GLU A 50 3.00 5.98 -6.13
N ILE A 51 1.95 5.50 -5.46
CA ILE A 51 1.17 4.34 -5.88
C ILE A 51 -0.23 4.76 -6.32
N GLU A 52 -0.73 4.11 -7.37
CA GLU A 52 -1.97 4.49 -8.04
C GLU A 52 -3.22 4.06 -7.26
N HIS A 53 -3.16 2.91 -6.58
CA HIS A 53 -4.35 2.28 -6.01
C HIS A 53 -4.45 2.49 -4.49
N SER A 54 -5.59 3.02 -4.06
CA SER A 54 -5.98 3.09 -2.65
C SER A 54 -7.45 2.69 -2.49
N TYR A 55 -7.73 1.90 -1.46
CA TYR A 55 -9.06 1.35 -1.19
C TYR A 55 -9.51 1.66 0.24
N ASN A 56 -10.82 1.59 0.49
CA ASN A 56 -11.39 1.78 1.82
C ASN A 56 -11.57 0.47 2.62
N THR A 57 -11.32 -0.68 1.98
CA THR A 57 -11.49 -2.03 2.57
C THR A 57 -10.38 -2.96 2.08
N GLY A 58 -10.10 -4.02 2.83
CA GLY A 58 -9.11 -5.03 2.43
C GLY A 58 -9.63 -5.90 1.29
N GLU A 59 -10.93 -6.16 1.27
CA GLU A 59 -11.64 -6.94 0.26
C GLU A 59 -11.49 -6.29 -1.12
N ALA A 60 -11.76 -4.98 -1.24
CA ALA A 60 -11.60 -4.25 -2.49
C ALA A 60 -10.15 -4.22 -2.99
N LEU A 61 -9.16 -4.33 -2.10
CA LEU A 61 -7.76 -4.43 -2.48
C LEU A 61 -7.43 -5.81 -3.08
N VAL A 62 -8.00 -6.88 -2.53
CA VAL A 62 -7.75 -8.27 -2.99
C VAL A 62 -8.48 -8.58 -4.30
N GLU A 63 -9.65 -7.98 -4.55
CA GLU A 63 -10.42 -8.15 -5.78
C GLU A 63 -9.87 -7.38 -7.00
N ARG A 64 -8.72 -6.72 -6.85
CA ARG A 64 -8.04 -5.92 -7.89
C ARG A 64 -7.54 -6.76 -9.07
#